data_AF-A0A1C5FF14-F1
#
_entry.id   AF-A0A1C5FF14-F1
#
_cell.length_a   1.000
_cell.length_b   1.000
_cell.length_c   1.000
_cell.angle_alpha   90.00
_cell.angle_beta   90.00
_cell.angle_gamma   90.00
#
_symmetry.space_group_name_H-M   'P 1'
#
loop_
_entity.id
_entity.type
_entity.pdbx_description
1 polymer ?
#
loop_
_entity_poly.entity_id
_entity_poly.type
_entity_poly.pdbx_seq_one_letter_code
_entity_poly.pdbx_strand_id
1 'polypeptide(L)' 'MTAISLGMPSVPAKLAERRVSRKIQVGSVAVGGDAPISVQSMTTTVTADVGATLQQ' A
#
# COMPACT_ATOMS: atom_id res chain seq x y z
N MET A 1 -1.12 -9.61 34.17
CA MET A 1 -0.61 -8.85 33.01
C MET A 1 -1.55 -7.69 32.78
N THR A 2 -1.18 -6.50 33.26
CA THR A 2 -2.01 -5.30 33.17
C THR A 2 -1.85 -4.72 31.77
N ALA A 3 -2.93 -4.68 30.98
CA ALA A 3 -2.90 -4.08 29.66
C ALA A 3 -2.66 -2.57 29.79
N ILE A 4 -1.57 -2.07 29.19
CA ILE A 4 -1.31 -0.64 29.09
C ILE A 4 -2.15 -0.10 27.94
N SER A 5 -3.15 0.73 28.25
CA SER A 5 -3.94 1.41 27.22
C SER A 5 -3.11 2.55 26.63
N LEU A 6 -2.65 2.39 25.40
CA LEU A 6 -1.80 3.37 24.69
C LEU A 6 -2.59 4.58 24.13
N GLY A 7 -3.91 4.64 24.38
CA GLY A 7 -4.79 5.64 23.77
C GLY A 7 -4.90 5.48 22.25
N MET A 8 -5.90 6.12 21.63
CA MET A 8 -5.95 6.22 20.17
C MET A 8 -5.43 7.59 19.74
N PRO A 9 -4.59 7.67 18.68
CA PRO A 9 -4.17 8.95 18.14
C PRO A 9 -5.39 9.73 17.63
N SER A 10 -5.40 11.04 17.84
CA SER A 10 -6.46 11.90 17.32
C SER A 10 -6.46 11.86 15.80
N VAL A 11 -7.56 11.42 15.20
CA VAL A 11 -7.73 11.45 13.76
C VAL A 11 -7.95 12.91 13.33
N PRO A 12 -7.21 13.43 12.34
CA PRO A 12 -7.46 14.77 11.84
C PRO A 12 -8.88 14.89 11.27
N ALA A 13 -9.56 15.99 11.56
CA ALA A 13 -10.95 16.22 11.14
C ALA A 13 -11.14 16.27 9.61
N LYS A 14 -10.07 16.46 8.84
CA LYS A 14 -10.06 16.46 7.39
C LYS A 14 -8.82 15.72 6.87
N LEU A 15 -9.00 14.95 5.81
CA LEU A 15 -7.88 14.30 5.11
C LEU A 15 -7.01 15.36 4.42
N ALA A 16 -5.68 15.19 4.50
CA ALA A 16 -4.74 16.04 3.79
C ALA A 16 -4.85 15.82 2.28
N GLU A 17 -4.58 16.87 1.51
CA GLU A 17 -4.49 16.76 0.06
C GLU A 17 -3.30 15.91 -0.34
N ARG A 18 -3.47 15.06 -1.37
CA ARG A 18 -2.40 14.21 -1.89
C ARG A 18 -1.35 15.07 -2.58
N ARG A 19 -0.09 14.91 -2.20
CA ARG A 19 1.05 15.61 -2.81
C ARG A 19 1.08 15.42 -4.33
N VAL A 20 1.27 16.51 -5.07
CA VAL A 20 1.54 16.47 -6.51
C VAL A 20 2.94 15.88 -6.74
N SER A 21 2.98 14.69 -7.33
CA SER A 21 4.21 13.97 -7.66
C SER A 21 4.36 13.77 -9.16
N ARG A 22 5.56 13.40 -9.61
CA ARG A 22 5.77 12.93 -10.98
C ARG A 22 4.96 11.65 -11.22
N LYS A 23 4.26 11.56 -12.36
CA LYS A 23 3.62 10.32 -12.82
C LYS A 23 4.66 9.39 -13.46
N ILE A 24 4.67 8.13 -13.05
CA ILE A 24 5.51 7.06 -13.62
C ILE A 24 4.66 5.86 -14.04
N GLN A 25 5.19 5.02 -14.93
CA GLN A 25 4.55 3.77 -15.34
C GLN A 25 5.25 2.56 -14.70
N VAL A 26 4.47 1.68 -14.07
CA VAL A 26 4.89 0.35 -13.61
C VAL A 26 4.17 -0.67 -14.48
N GLY A 27 4.84 -1.13 -15.55
CA GLY A 27 4.15 -1.85 -16.63
C GLY A 27 3.06 -0.98 -17.27
N SER A 28 1.81 -1.44 -17.23
CA SER A 28 0.64 -0.69 -17.71
C SER A 28 -0.02 0.21 -16.64
N VAL A 29 0.46 0.19 -15.38
CA VAL A 29 -0.15 0.92 -14.26
C VAL A 29 0.51 2.29 -14.08
N ALA A 30 -0.29 3.36 -14.07
CA ALA A 30 0.19 4.72 -13.75
C ALA A 30 0.22 4.95 -12.23
N VAL A 31 1.34 5.47 -11.72
CA VAL A 31 1.55 5.77 -10.29
C VAL A 31 2.00 7.22 -10.13
N GLY A 32 1.38 7.95 -9.21
CA GLY A 32 1.70 9.36 -8.92
C GLY A 32 0.91 10.36 -9.76
N GLY A 33 1.21 11.66 -9.60
CA GLY A 33 0.50 12.75 -10.30
C GLY A 33 -1.00 12.74 -10.03
N ASP A 34 -1.79 12.79 -11.09
CA ASP A 34 -3.25 12.71 -11.12
C ASP A 34 -3.80 11.28 -11.17
N ALA A 35 -2.94 10.24 -11.16
CA ALA A 35 -3.40 8.85 -11.17
C ALA A 35 -4.04 8.46 -9.82
N PRO A 36 -5.03 7.53 -9.81
CA PRO A 36 -5.57 6.94 -8.59
C PRO A 36 -4.50 6.32 -7.68
N ILE A 37 -4.81 6.15 -6.39
CA ILE A 37 -3.92 5.45 -5.46
C ILE A 37 -3.95 3.95 -5.79
N SER A 38 -2.82 3.41 -6.23
CA SER A 38 -2.66 1.98 -6.52
C SER A 38 -2.56 1.17 -5.23
N VAL A 39 -3.15 -0.03 -5.22
CA VAL A 39 -2.99 -1.02 -4.16
C VAL A 39 -1.91 -2.02 -4.59
N GLN A 40 -0.99 -2.35 -3.67
CA GLN A 40 0.06 -3.33 -3.89
C GLN A 40 0.03 -4.39 -2.77
N SER A 41 0.42 -5.61 -3.11
CA SER A 41 0.65 -6.70 -2.15
C SER A 41 1.98 -7.40 -2.45
N MET A 42 2.30 -8.45 -1.69
CA MET A 42 3.49 -9.29 -1.82
C MET A 42 3.10 -10.75 -1.63
N THR A 43 3.64 -11.64 -2.46
CA THR A 43 3.45 -13.10 -2.33
C THR A 43 4.17 -13.62 -1.09
N THR A 44 3.65 -14.70 -0.50
CA THR A 44 4.20 -15.34 0.70
C THR A 44 4.83 -16.71 0.41
N THR A 45 4.72 -17.22 -0.82
CA THR A 45 5.31 -18.48 -1.28
C THR A 45 6.82 -18.36 -1.52
N VAL A 46 7.51 -19.50 -1.60
CA VAL A 46 8.91 -19.54 -2.01
C VAL A 46 8.98 -19.16 -3.49
N THR A 47 9.64 -18.05 -3.84
CA THR A 47 9.67 -17.52 -5.21
C THR A 47 10.23 -18.50 -6.25
N ALA A 48 11.16 -19.38 -5.85
CA ALA A 48 11.69 -20.40 -6.74
C ALA A 48 10.66 -21.51 -7.07
N ASP A 49 9.63 -21.68 -6.24
CA ASP A 49 8.45 -22.47 -6.58
C ASP A 49 7.52 -21.63 -7.44
N VAL A 50 7.69 -21.79 -8.75
CA VAL A 50 6.92 -21.08 -9.77
C VAL A 50 5.43 -21.40 -9.67
N GLY A 51 5.08 -22.66 -9.39
CA GLY A 51 3.69 -23.11 -9.35
C GLY A 51 2.93 -22.49 -8.18
N ALA A 52 3.51 -22.54 -6.99
CA ALA A 52 2.90 -21.93 -5.80
C ALA A 52 2.76 -20.41 -5.95
N THR A 53 3.77 -19.73 -6.48
CA THR A 53 3.79 -18.26 -6.60
C THR A 53 2.79 -17.73 -7.62
N LEU A 54 2.49 -18.47 -8.70
CA LEU A 54 1.50 -18.06 -9.69
C LEU A 54 0.05 -18.31 -9.23
N GLN A 55 -0.18 -19.20 -8.27
CA GLN A 55 -1.53 -19.55 -7.78
C GLN A 55 -2.03 -18.65 -6.64
N GLN A 56 -1.12 -17.97 -5.95
CA GLN A 56 -1.43 -17.02 -4.88
C GLN A 56 -1.87 -15.66 -5.46
#